data_AF-A0A0L0LNR5-F1
#
_entry.id   AF-A0A0L0LNR5-F1
#
_cell.length_a   1.000
_cell.length_b   1.000
_cell.length_c   1.000
_cell.angle_alpha   90.00
_cell.angle_beta   90.00
_cell.angle_gamma   90.00
#
_symmetry.space_group_name_H-M   'P 1'
#
loop_
_entity.id
_entity.type
_entity.pdbx_description
1 polymer ?
#
loop_
_entity_poly.entity_id
_entity_poly.type
_entity_poly.pdbx_seq_one_letter_code
_entity_poly.pdbx_strand_id
1 'polypeptide(L)'
;MSYNVALRYTEKAGGYAGVIFWSSYPSKEALHEFIGSQEKLEIVEEGITEELATALTRQTPSRSYANAALAAATDPETGEVNPDLLEHEMSKAVFGIRLAAQSA
;
A
#
# COMPACT_ATOMS: atom_id res chain seq x y z
N MET A 1 14.01 16.81 10.85
CA MET A 1 12.73 16.77 10.09
C MET A 1 12.66 15.40 9.45
N SER A 2 11.54 14.70 9.57
CA SER A 2 11.31 13.42 8.90
C SER A 2 11.24 13.64 7.37
N TYR A 3 11.81 12.71 6.60
CA TYR A 3 11.74 12.70 5.14
C TYR A 3 10.61 11.77 4.71
N ASN A 4 9.45 12.33 4.37
CA ASN A 4 8.28 11.53 4.02
C ASN A 4 8.29 11.16 2.55
N VAL A 5 7.83 9.95 2.25
CA VAL A 5 7.74 9.40 0.91
C VAL A 5 6.46 8.61 0.75
N ALA A 6 5.80 8.77 -0.40
CA ALA A 6 4.73 7.89 -0.84
C ALA A 6 5.32 6.79 -1.71
N LEU A 7 4.97 5.55 -1.40
CA LEU A 7 5.45 4.34 -2.06
C LEU A 7 4.25 3.57 -2.62
N ARG A 8 4.45 2.93 -3.76
CA ARG A 8 3.48 1.99 -4.32
C ARG A 8 4.08 0.61 -4.43
N TYR A 9 3.28 -0.40 -4.11
CA TYR A 9 3.66 -1.77 -4.38
C TYR A 9 3.63 -2.07 -5.88
N THR A 10 4.73 -2.60 -6.42
CA THR A 10 4.85 -3.02 -7.82
C THR A 10 4.13 -4.35 -8.06
N GLU A 11 4.08 -4.81 -9.31
CA GLU A 11 3.51 -6.12 -9.65
C GLU A 11 4.21 -7.28 -8.94
N LYS A 12 5.50 -7.13 -8.59
CA LYS A 12 6.27 -8.14 -7.83
C LYS A 12 5.74 -8.34 -6.39
N ALA A 13 4.88 -7.45 -5.90
CA ALA A 13 4.23 -7.57 -4.61
C ALA A 13 2.98 -8.47 -4.64
N GLY A 14 2.59 -9.01 -5.81
CA GLY A 14 1.44 -9.91 -5.93
C GLY A 14 0.13 -9.20 -5.65
N GLY A 15 -0.70 -9.73 -4.73
CA GLY A 15 -2.00 -9.15 -4.42
C GLY A 15 -1.98 -7.73 -3.86
N TYR A 16 -0.83 -7.28 -3.35
CA TYR A 16 -0.66 -5.90 -2.89
C TYR A 16 -0.35 -4.90 -4.01
N ALA A 17 -0.16 -5.35 -5.25
CA ALA A 17 0.20 -4.50 -6.37
C ALA A 17 -0.78 -3.32 -6.53
N GLY A 18 -0.22 -2.13 -6.65
CA GLY A 18 -0.96 -0.88 -6.80
C GLY A 18 -1.37 -0.20 -5.49
N VAL A 19 -1.20 -0.84 -4.32
CA VAL A 19 -1.47 -0.21 -3.03
C VAL A 19 -0.44 0.91 -2.78
N ILE A 20 -0.93 2.12 -2.49
CA ILE A 20 -0.10 3.28 -2.15
C ILE A 20 -0.13 3.46 -0.64
N PHE A 21 1.05 3.52 -0.04
CA PHE A 21 1.26 3.83 1.38
C PHE A 21 2.33 4.90 1.52
N TRP A 22 2.49 5.47 2.71
CA TRP A 22 3.57 6.41 2.97
C TRP A 22 4.33 6.05 4.23
N SER A 23 5.59 6.46 4.28
CA SER A 23 6.47 6.26 5.43
C SER A 23 7.43 7.43 5.59
N SER A 24 8.02 7.53 6.78
CA SER A 24 8.99 8.56 7.13
C SER A 24 10.38 7.95 7.32
N TYR A 25 11.38 8.59 6.74
CA TYR A 25 12.77 8.20 6.86
C TYR A 25 13.58 9.29 7.57
N PRO A 26 14.70 8.95 8.24
CA PRO A 26 15.57 9.95 8.85
C PRO A 26 16.19 10.93 7.85
N SER A 27 16.46 10.47 6.62
CA SER A 27 17.00 11.28 5.52
C SER A 27 16.68 10.66 4.16
N LYS A 28 16.99 11.38 3.07
CA LYS A 28 16.86 10.87 1.70
C LYS A 28 17.80 9.70 1.43
N GLU A 29 19.00 9.72 2.00
CA GLU A 29 19.99 8.65 1.86
C GLU A 29 19.49 7.36 2.50
N ALA A 30 18.88 7.45 3.69
CA ALA A 30 18.27 6.30 4.36
C ALA A 30 17.12 5.68 3.55
N LEU A 31 16.32 6.52 2.87
CA LEU A 31 15.31 6.05 1.93
C LEU A 31 15.94 5.29 0.75
N HIS A 32 16.96 5.86 0.12
CA HIS A 32 17.58 5.27 -1.06
C HIS A 32 18.30 3.95 -0.74
N GLU A 33 18.94 3.86 0.43
CA GLU A 33 19.54 2.62 0.92
C GLU A 33 18.48 1.53 1.11
N PHE A 34 17.33 1.88 1.68
CA PHE A 34 16.20 0.97 1.81
C PHE A 34 15.66 0.56 0.44
N ILE A 35 15.22 1.51 -0.39
CA ILE A 35 14.56 1.26 -1.68
C ILE A 35 15.46 0.58 -2.71
N GLY A 36 16.77 0.85 -2.70
CA GLY A 36 17.71 0.27 -3.67
C GLY A 36 17.71 -1.27 -3.70
N SER A 37 17.21 -1.91 -2.63
CA SER A 37 17.05 -3.37 -2.52
C SER A 37 15.61 -3.88 -2.68
N GLN A 38 14.62 -3.00 -2.78
CA GLN A 38 13.19 -3.34 -2.69
C GLN A 38 12.51 -3.34 -4.05
N GLU A 39 12.66 -4.44 -4.80
CA GLU A 39 12.04 -4.58 -6.12
C GLU A 39 10.49 -4.55 -6.10
N LYS A 40 9.90 -4.74 -4.92
CA LYS A 40 8.45 -4.71 -4.69
C LYS A 40 7.89 -3.29 -4.52
N LEU A 41 8.74 -2.26 -4.48
CA LEU A 41 8.37 -0.89 -4.18
C LEU A 41 8.80 0.05 -5.29
N GLU A 42 7.94 1.01 -5.62
CA GLU A 42 8.25 2.18 -6.44
C GLU A 42 7.98 3.45 -5.65
N ILE A 43 8.82 4.47 -5.83
CA ILE A 43 8.59 5.81 -5.26
C ILE A 43 7.53 6.50 -6.12
N VAL A 44 6.43 6.91 -5.49
CA VAL A 44 5.40 7.74 -6.12
C VAL A 44 5.79 9.21 -6.04
N GLU A 45 6.21 9.66 -4.85
CA GLU A 45 6.65 11.03 -4.59
C GLU A 45 7.46 11.07 -3.28
N GLU A 46 8.51 11.91 -3.20
CA GLU A 46 9.42 11.99 -2.05
C GLU A 46 9.62 13.44 -1.55
N GLY A 47 9.99 13.60 -0.28
CA GLY A 47 10.20 14.92 0.33
C GLY A 47 8.92 15.72 0.52
N ILE A 48 7.80 15.03 0.76
CA ILE A 48 6.45 15.60 0.84
C ILE A 48 5.99 15.88 2.27
N THR A 49 4.95 16.70 2.43
CA THR A 49 4.28 16.87 3.72
C THR A 49 3.43 15.64 4.06
N GLU A 50 3.07 15.46 5.34
CA GLU A 50 2.20 14.36 5.76
C GLU A 50 0.80 14.45 5.14
N GLU A 51 0.30 15.66 4.90
CA GLU A 51 -1.00 15.90 4.26
C GLU A 51 -0.96 15.41 2.80
N LEU A 52 0.09 15.73 2.06
CA LEU A 52 0.25 15.27 0.69
C LEU A 52 0.48 13.74 0.65
N ALA A 53 1.29 13.21 1.56
CA ALA A 53 1.51 11.77 1.69
C ALA A 53 0.19 11.02 1.92
N THR A 54 -0.65 11.54 2.83
CA THR A 54 -1.98 11.01 3.12
C THR A 54 -2.94 11.17 1.94
N ALA A 55 -2.85 12.25 1.17
CA ALA A 55 -3.67 12.43 -0.03
C ALA A 55 -3.30 11.41 -1.12
N LEU A 56 -2.01 11.09 -1.28
CA LEU A 56 -1.54 10.11 -2.26
C LEU A 56 -2.00 8.69 -1.94
N THR A 57 -2.09 8.28 -0.67
CA THR A 57 -2.59 6.92 -0.33
C THR A 57 -4.05 6.71 -0.73
N ARG A 58 -4.84 7.79 -0.76
CA ARG A 58 -6.24 7.77 -1.22
C ARG A 58 -6.38 7.54 -2.73
N GLN A 59 -5.29 7.66 -3.49
CA GLN A 59 -5.28 7.34 -4.92
C GLN A 59 -5.05 5.84 -5.18
N THR A 60 -4.99 5.02 -4.14
CA THR A 60 -4.92 3.56 -4.29
C THR A 60 -6.13 3.06 -5.10
N PRO A 61 -5.91 2.32 -6.20
CA PRO A 61 -7.01 1.77 -7.00
C PRO A 61 -7.90 0.86 -6.16
N SER A 62 -9.22 0.97 -6.31
CA SER A 62 -10.18 0.13 -5.55
C SER A 62 -9.92 -1.37 -5.70
N ARG A 63 -9.50 -1.80 -6.89
CA ARG A 63 -9.12 -3.20 -7.17
C ARG A 63 -7.92 -3.66 -6.32
N SER A 64 -6.99 -2.78 -6.01
CA SER A 64 -5.79 -3.11 -5.23
C SER A 64 -6.15 -3.40 -3.77
N TYR A 65 -7.16 -2.73 -3.21
CA TYR A 65 -7.67 -3.07 -1.88
C TYR A 65 -8.30 -4.47 -1.83
N ALA A 66 -9.13 -4.82 -2.82
CA ALA A 66 -9.76 -6.14 -2.89
C ALA A 66 -8.72 -7.26 -3.11
N ASN A 67 -7.74 -7.03 -3.99
CA ASN A 67 -6.66 -7.99 -4.24
C ASN A 67 -5.77 -8.18 -3.00
N ALA A 68 -5.48 -7.10 -2.26
CA ALA A 68 -4.71 -7.18 -1.02
C ALA A 68 -5.47 -7.96 0.06
N ALA A 69 -6.79 -7.74 0.18
CA ALA A 69 -7.62 -8.50 1.11
C ALA A 69 -7.63 -10.00 0.78
N LEU A 70 -7.77 -10.35 -0.51
CA LEU A 70 -7.70 -11.75 -0.95
C LEU A 70 -6.32 -12.36 -0.65
N ALA A 71 -5.23 -11.65 -0.97
CA ALA A 71 -3.89 -12.14 -0.70
C ALA A 71 -3.59 -12.28 0.80
N ALA A 72 -4.12 -11.40 1.64
CA ALA A 72 -3.99 -11.51 3.10
C ALA A 72 -4.77 -12.70 3.66
N ALA A 73 -5.88 -13.08 3.04
CA ALA A 73 -6.70 -14.20 3.45
C ALA A 73 -6.31 -15.55 2.82
N THR A 74 -5.36 -15.56 1.90
CA THR A 74 -4.90 -16.77 1.20
C THR A 74 -3.64 -17.30 1.85
N ASP A 75 -3.64 -18.58 2.24
CA ASP A 75 -2.44 -19.25 2.71
C ASP A 75 -1.43 -19.38 1.55
N PRO A 76 -0.18 -18.90 1.71
CA PRO A 76 0.80 -18.90 0.63
C PRO A 76 1.35 -20.29 0.29
N GLU A 77 1.25 -21.27 1.19
CA GLU A 77 1.75 -22.64 0.98
C GLU A 77 0.68 -23.52 0.32
N THR A 78 -0.58 -23.42 0.76
CA THR A 78 -1.67 -24.28 0.28
C THR A 78 -2.52 -23.63 -0.80
N GLY A 79 -2.53 -22.29 -0.87
CA GLY A 79 -3.45 -21.53 -1.72
C GLY A 79 -4.90 -21.52 -1.21
N GLU A 80 -5.16 -22.08 -0.02
CA GLU A 80 -6.50 -22.08 0.56
C GLU A 80 -6.87 -20.69 1.10
N VAL A 81 -8.11 -20.29 0.85
CA VAL A 81 -8.65 -19.02 1.33
C VAL A 81 -9.34 -19.24 2.66
N ASN A 82 -8.93 -18.52 3.70
CA ASN A 82 -9.66 -18.46 4.96
C ASN A 82 -10.86 -17.50 4.80
N PRO A 83 -12.11 -17.99 4.82
CA PRO A 83 -13.29 -17.17 4.56
C PRO A 83 -13.54 -16.11 5.64
N ASP A 84 -13.26 -16.43 6.91
CA ASP A 84 -13.45 -15.49 8.03
C ASP A 84 -12.44 -14.34 7.95
N LEU A 85 -11.19 -14.67 7.61
CA LEU A 85 -10.16 -13.66 7.38
C LEU A 85 -10.47 -12.82 6.13
N LEU A 86 -10.97 -13.45 5.06
CA LEU A 86 -11.37 -12.72 3.85
C LEU A 86 -12.49 -11.73 4.14
N GLU A 87 -13.52 -12.12 4.88
CA GLU A 87 -14.61 -11.22 5.27
C GLU A 87 -14.09 -10.02 6.07
N HIS A 88 -13.22 -10.27 7.05
CA HIS A 88 -12.58 -9.23 7.83
C HIS A 88 -11.74 -8.27 6.96
N GLU A 89 -10.87 -8.78 6.11
CA GLU A 89 -10.02 -7.95 5.26
C GLU A 89 -10.81 -7.19 4.19
N MET A 90 -11.87 -7.79 3.64
CA MET A 90 -12.79 -7.11 2.71
C MET A 90 -13.54 -5.95 3.40
N SER A 91 -13.88 -6.07 4.68
CA SER A 91 -14.49 -4.96 5.42
C SER A 91 -13.56 -3.74 5.49
N LYS A 92 -12.25 -3.96 5.68
CA LYS A 92 -11.22 -2.91 5.65
C LYS A 92 -11.03 -2.36 4.24
N ALA A 93 -11.02 -3.22 3.22
CA ALA A 93 -10.93 -2.81 1.83
C ALA A 93 -12.07 -1.87 1.44
N VAL A 94 -13.31 -2.19 1.83
CA VAL A 94 -14.49 -1.33 1.61
C VAL A 94 -14.34 0.02 2.32
N PHE A 95 -13.83 0.03 3.55
CA PHE A 95 -13.56 1.27 4.27
C PHE A 95 -12.51 2.14 3.54
N GLY A 96 -11.40 1.54 3.10
CA GLY A 96 -10.37 2.22 2.31
C GLY A 96 -10.90 2.81 1.01
N ILE A 97 -11.71 2.05 0.26
CA ILE A 97 -12.36 2.51 -0.97
C ILE A 97 -13.28 3.72 -0.71
N ARG A 98 -14.06 3.69 0.37
CA ARG A 98 -14.95 4.81 0.72
C ARG A 98 -14.17 6.09 1.04
N LEU A 99 -13.06 5.97 1.78
CA LEU A 99 -12.20 7.11 2.06
C LEU A 99 -11.55 7.69 0.79
N ALA A 100 -11.13 6.83 -0.13
CA ALA A 100 -10.61 7.22 -1.43
C ALA A 100 -11.66 7.99 -2.25
N ALA A 101 -12.89 7.48 -2.32
CA ALA A 101 -13.98 8.08 -3.09
C ALA A 101 -14.46 9.44 -2.55
N GLN A 102 -14.32 9.72 -1.26
CA GLN A 102 -14.70 11.01 -0.66
C GLN A 102 -13.72 12.15 -0.97
N SER A 103 -12.58 11.85 -1.59
CA SER A 103 -11.49 12.81 -1.84
C SER A 103 -11.24 13.09 -3.33
N ALA A 104 -12.07 12.54 -4.20
CA ALA A 104 -12.05 12.73 -5.66
C ALA A 104 -13.12 13.74 -6.09
#